data_AF-A0A918ZHV6-F1
#
_entry.id   AF-A0A918ZHV6-F1
#
_cell.length_a   1.000
_cell.length_b   1.000
_cell.length_c   1.000
_cell.angle_alpha   90.00
_cell.angle_beta   90.00
_cell.angle_gamma   90.00
#
_symmetry.space_group_name_H-M   'P 1'
#
loop_
_entity.id
_entity.type
_entity.pdbx_description
1 polymer ?
#
loop_
_entity_poly.entity_id
_entity_poly.type
_entity_poly.pdbx_seq_one_letter_code
_entity_poly.pdbx_strand_id
1 'polypeptide(L)'
;MNFVRLFSDVQRRPDAYGLNGGYREHVAFINGCNAATGAELLQGFSERLAAKLGEGENLYWALLVANLASSPVRVRRLDDLSQQQEERAVAVLFDELLAFLYPASAGAS
;
A
#
# COMPACT_ATOMS: atom_id res chain seq x y z
N MET A 1 -7.82 -17.10 1.66
CA MET A 1 -7.80 -16.23 0.47
C MET A 1 -6.34 -16.04 0.05
N ASN A 2 -6.02 -16.08 -1.24
CA ASN A 2 -4.66 -15.77 -1.71
C ASN A 2 -4.57 -14.26 -2.02
N PHE A 3 -4.08 -13.48 -1.06
CA PHE A 3 -4.01 -12.01 -1.19
C PHE A 3 -2.94 -11.54 -2.17
N VAL A 4 -1.85 -12.28 -2.35
CA VAL A 4 -0.84 -11.98 -3.38
C VAL A 4 -1.49 -12.01 -4.75
N ARG A 5 -2.21 -13.09 -5.08
CA ARG A 5 -2.92 -13.21 -6.35
C ARG A 5 -4.00 -12.14 -6.51
N LEU A 6 -4.75 -11.84 -5.46
CA LEU A 6 -5.78 -10.80 -5.48
C LEU A 6 -5.17 -9.43 -5.78
N PHE A 7 -4.16 -9.01 -5.02
CA PHE A 7 -3.57 -7.68 -5.18
C PHE A 7 -2.77 -7.54 -6.47
N SER A 8 -2.13 -8.60 -6.98
CA SER A 8 -1.56 -8.59 -8.33
C SER A 8 -2.62 -8.40 -9.42
N ASP A 9 -3.81 -8.99 -9.24
CA ASP A 9 -4.90 -8.80 -10.22
C ASP A 9 -5.53 -7.42 -10.13
N VAL A 10 -5.65 -6.87 -8.92
CA VAL A 10 -6.09 -5.49 -8.70
C VAL A 10 -5.11 -4.50 -9.31
N GLN A 11 -3.81 -4.64 -9.07
CA GLN A 11 -2.78 -3.77 -9.67
C GLN A 11 -2.86 -3.76 -11.20
N ARG A 12 -3.18 -4.91 -11.81
CA ARG A 12 -3.27 -5.07 -13.26
C ARG A 12 -4.58 -4.53 -13.84
N ARG A 13 -5.68 -4.61 -13.09
CA ARG A 13 -7.04 -4.31 -13.58
C ARG A 13 -7.88 -3.63 -12.49
N PRO A 14 -7.51 -2.45 -12.01
CA PRO A 14 -8.18 -1.82 -10.87
C PRO A 14 -9.66 -1.50 -11.17
N ASP A 15 -10.00 -1.16 -12.42
CA ASP A 15 -11.38 -0.94 -12.86
C ASP A 15 -12.31 -2.15 -12.67
N ALA A 16 -11.78 -3.38 -12.78
CA ALA A 16 -12.57 -4.60 -12.57
C ALA A 16 -13.03 -4.76 -11.11
N TYR A 17 -12.42 -4.01 -10.20
CA TYR A 17 -12.74 -3.96 -8.78
C TYR A 17 -13.44 -2.65 -8.38
N GLY A 18 -13.81 -1.81 -9.37
CA GLY A 18 -14.38 -0.48 -9.13
C GLY A 18 -13.38 0.51 -8.53
N LEU A 19 -12.08 0.29 -8.71
CA LEU A 19 -11.01 1.16 -8.24
C LEU A 19 -10.56 2.07 -9.39
N ASN A 20 -11.46 2.94 -9.83
CA ASN A 20 -11.21 3.91 -10.90
C ASN A 20 -10.84 5.30 -10.36
N GLY A 21 -10.86 5.50 -9.04
CA GLY A 21 -10.40 6.71 -8.38
C GLY A 21 -8.95 6.62 -7.90
N GLY A 22 -8.57 7.63 -7.11
CA GLY A 22 -7.20 7.85 -6.69
C GLY A 22 -6.72 6.92 -5.58
N TYR A 23 -5.62 7.32 -4.94
CA TYR A 23 -4.92 6.55 -3.94
C TYR A 23 -5.80 6.11 -2.75
N ARG A 24 -6.74 6.96 -2.33
CA ARG A 24 -7.61 6.70 -1.17
C ARG A 24 -8.55 5.51 -1.35
N GLU A 25 -9.03 5.25 -2.56
CA GLU A 25 -9.92 4.11 -2.82
C GLU A 25 -9.18 2.78 -2.68
N HIS A 26 -7.96 2.72 -3.21
CA HIS A 26 -7.07 1.57 -3.04
C HIS A 26 -6.76 1.32 -1.56
N VAL A 27 -6.54 2.40 -0.78
CA VAL A 27 -6.36 2.32 0.67
C VAL A 27 -7.59 1.74 1.37
N ALA A 28 -8.79 2.21 1.02
CA ALA A 28 -10.04 1.71 1.58
C ALA A 28 -10.25 0.22 1.26
N PHE A 29 -9.98 -0.19 0.02
CA PHE A 29 -10.08 -1.58 -0.42
C PHE A 29 -9.15 -2.51 0.38
N ILE A 30 -7.89 -2.12 0.57
CA ILE A 30 -6.91 -2.89 1.32
C ILE A 30 -7.27 -2.94 2.81
N ASN A 31 -7.75 -1.85 3.40
CA ASN A 31 -8.26 -1.85 4.77
C ASN A 31 -9.45 -2.80 4.94
N GLY A 32 -10.35 -2.88 3.95
CA GLY A 32 -11.45 -3.84 3.95
C GLY A 32 -10.96 -5.29 3.94
N CYS A 33 -9.94 -5.58 3.13
CA CYS A 33 -9.26 -6.89 3.12
C CYS A 33 -8.62 -7.21 4.47
N ASN A 34 -7.92 -6.25 5.07
CA ASN A 34 -7.29 -6.41 6.38
C ASN A 34 -8.31 -6.62 7.51
N ALA A 35 -9.42 -5.87 7.49
CA ALA A 35 -10.49 -6.05 8.45
C ALA A 35 -11.12 -7.45 8.36
N ALA A 36 -11.30 -7.98 7.14
CA ALA A 36 -11.81 -9.33 6.92
C ALA A 36 -10.88 -10.44 7.45
N THR A 37 -9.60 -10.13 7.73
CA THR A 37 -8.63 -11.06 8.35
C THR A 37 -8.38 -10.74 9.83
N GLY A 38 -9.25 -9.99 10.50
CA GLY A 38 -9.01 -9.61 11.91
C GLY A 38 -7.76 -8.74 12.11
N ALA A 39 -7.39 -7.96 11.09
CA ALA A 39 -6.19 -7.10 11.05
C ALA A 39 -4.83 -7.82 10.92
N GLU A 40 -4.81 -9.15 10.72
CA GLU A 40 -3.57 -9.91 10.56
C GLU A 40 -2.83 -9.66 9.23
N LEU A 41 -3.55 -9.31 8.16
CA LEU A 41 -2.99 -9.18 6.81
C LEU A 41 -1.90 -8.11 6.71
N LEU A 42 -2.04 -7.02 7.46
CA LEU A 42 -1.10 -5.89 7.45
C LEU A 42 -0.27 -5.80 8.74
N GLN A 43 -0.29 -6.82 9.59
CA GLN A 43 0.48 -6.83 10.82
C GLN A 43 1.98 -6.76 10.52
N GLY A 44 2.68 -5.70 10.95
CA GLY A 44 4.09 -5.47 10.62
C GLY A 44 4.34 -4.63 9.35
N PHE A 45 3.29 -4.26 8.61
CA PHE A 45 3.46 -3.52 7.36
C PHE A 45 3.90 -2.07 7.57
N SER A 46 3.32 -1.37 8.56
CA SER A 46 3.68 0.01 8.90
C SER A 46 5.14 0.12 9.31
N GLU A 47 5.61 -0.81 10.13
CA GLU A 47 6.97 -0.90 10.67
C GLU A 47 7.99 -1.06 9.53
N ARG A 48 7.69 -1.94 8.56
CA ARG A 48 8.52 -2.11 7.37
C ARG A 48 8.61 -0.84 6.52
N LEU A 49 7.49 -0.13 6.34
CA LEU A 49 7.47 1.12 5.57
C LEU A 49 8.23 2.24 6.29
N ALA A 50 8.04 2.36 7.61
CA ALA A 50 8.73 3.35 8.44
C ALA A 50 10.25 3.16 8.39
N ALA A 51 10.73 1.92 8.46
CA ALA A 51 12.14 1.59 8.33
C ALA A 51 12.75 2.05 6.99
N LYS A 52 11.98 2.01 5.89
CA LYS A 52 12.45 2.49 4.58
C LYS A 52 12.54 4.02 4.49
N LEU A 53 11.64 4.73 5.17
CA LEU A 53 11.65 6.20 5.21
C LEU A 53 12.66 6.77 6.20
N GLY A 54 13.21 5.96 7.11
CA GLY A 54 13.98 6.46 8.24
C GLY A 54 13.14 7.30 9.21
N GLU A 55 11.81 7.12 9.19
CA GLU A 55 10.86 7.79 10.09
C GLU A 55 10.41 6.83 11.21
N GLY A 56 9.86 7.38 12.30
CA GLY A 56 9.27 6.57 13.37
C GLY A 56 7.93 5.94 12.97
N GLU A 57 7.58 4.83 13.61
CA GLU A 57 6.39 3.99 13.34
C GLU A 57 5.03 4.65 13.68
N ASN A 58 5.04 5.92 14.11
CA ASN A 58 3.84 6.63 14.59
C ASN A 58 2.88 7.07 13.47
N LEU A 59 3.20 6.78 12.21
CA LEU A 59 2.36 7.15 11.06
C LEU A 59 1.54 5.97 10.57
N TYR A 60 0.29 6.26 10.22
CA TYR A 60 -0.59 5.34 9.52
C TYR A 60 0.05 4.89 8.19
N TRP A 61 0.01 3.58 7.87
CA TRP A 61 0.70 2.98 6.72
C TRP A 61 0.44 3.68 5.39
N ALA A 62 -0.79 4.17 5.14
CA ALA A 62 -1.09 4.85 3.89
C ALA A 62 -0.36 6.18 3.75
N LEU A 63 -0.13 6.88 4.87
CA LEU A 63 0.66 8.11 4.87
C LEU A 63 2.15 7.81 4.67
N LEU A 64 2.64 6.67 5.16
CA LEU A 64 4.02 6.22 4.89
C LEU A 64 4.21 5.93 3.39
N VAL A 65 3.29 5.21 2.76
CA VAL A 65 3.34 4.97 1.30
C VAL A 65 3.26 6.28 0.51
N ALA A 66 2.36 7.20 0.88
CA ALA A 66 2.27 8.51 0.24
C ALA A 66 3.58 9.32 0.34
N ASN A 67 4.27 9.24 1.49
CA ASN A 67 5.57 9.87 1.69
C ASN A 67 6.69 9.19 0.89
N LEU A 68 6.70 7.86 0.77
CA LEU A 68 7.62 7.14 -0.11
C LEU A 68 7.46 7.59 -1.57
N ALA A 69 6.22 7.74 -2.03
CA ALA A 69 5.91 8.14 -3.40
C ALA A 69 6.16 9.64 -3.68
N SER A 70 6.21 10.48 -2.65
CA SER A 70 6.36 11.93 -2.77
C SER A 70 7.75 12.45 -2.40
N SER A 71 8.65 11.58 -1.91
CA SER A 71 10.02 11.95 -1.52
C SER A 71 10.74 12.73 -2.64
N PRO A 72 11.42 13.86 -2.32
CA PRO A 72 11.73 14.36 -0.97
C PRO A 72 10.63 15.26 -0.35
N VAL A 73 9.49 15.45 -1.01
CA VAL A 73 8.38 16.28 -0.50
C VAL A 73 7.54 15.48 0.48
N ARG A 74 7.45 15.97 1.72
CA ARG A 74 6.64 15.32 2.77
C ARG A 74 5.16 15.67 2.64
N VAL A 75 4.33 14.64 2.62
CA VAL A 75 2.87 14.71 2.62
C VAL A 75 2.36 14.58 4.06
N ARG A 76 1.47 15.49 4.47
CA ARG A 76 0.88 15.50 5.83
C ARG A 76 -0.49 14.84 5.86
N ARG A 77 -1.26 14.97 4.78
CA ARG A 77 -2.58 14.35 4.59
C ARG A 77 -2.67 13.78 3.19
N LEU A 78 -3.42 12.69 3.02
CA LEU A 78 -3.61 12.10 1.69
C LEU A 78 -4.29 13.08 0.71
N ASP A 79 -5.14 13.98 1.22
CA ASP A 79 -5.79 15.02 0.42
C ASP A 79 -4.83 16.10 -0.10
N ASP A 80 -3.57 16.11 0.36
CA ASP A 80 -2.54 17.02 -0.14
C ASP A 80 -1.81 16.46 -1.39
N LEU A 81 -2.14 15.22 -1.82
CA LEU A 81 -1.54 14.61 -3.01
C LEU A 81 -2.08 15.25 -4.29
N SER A 82 -1.18 15.66 -5.18
CA SER A 82 -1.54 15.93 -6.57
C SER A 82 -1.86 14.62 -7.30
N GLN A 83 -2.59 14.69 -8.42
CA GLN A 83 -2.91 13.52 -9.25
C GLN A 83 -1.66 12.69 -9.60
N GLN A 84 -0.55 13.34 -9.98
CA GLN A 84 0.70 12.63 -10.27
C GLN A 84 1.26 11.91 -9.03
N GLN A 85 1.12 12.48 -7.84
CA GLN A 85 1.55 11.83 -6.60
C GLN A 85 0.61 10.69 -6.21
N GLU A 86 -0.70 10.80 -6.48
CA GLU A 86 -1.64 9.70 -6.28
C GLU A 86 -1.30 8.50 -7.16
N GLU A 87 -1.03 8.70 -8.45
CA GLU A 87 -0.64 7.64 -9.38
C GLU A 87 0.65 6.94 -8.92
N ARG A 88 1.66 7.71 -8.49
CA ARG A 88 2.89 7.17 -7.91
C ARG A 88 2.64 6.44 -6.60
N ALA A 89 1.76 6.95 -5.74
CA ALA A 89 1.42 6.32 -4.47
C ALA A 89 0.71 4.98 -4.69
N VAL A 90 -0.14 4.85 -5.70
CA VAL A 90 -0.75 3.56 -6.09
C VAL A 90 0.31 2.56 -6.56
N ALA A 91 1.27 3.00 -7.38
CA ALA A 91 2.36 2.12 -7.81
C ALA A 91 3.20 1.62 -6.62
N VAL A 92 3.67 2.55 -5.76
CA VAL A 92 4.46 2.23 -4.56
C VAL A 92 3.67 1.35 -3.59
N LEU A 93 2.36 1.58 -3.44
CA LEU A 93 1.48 0.77 -2.59
C LEU A 93 1.54 -0.71 -2.98
N PHE A 94 1.33 -1.03 -4.26
CA PHE A 94 1.31 -2.42 -4.69
C PHE A 94 2.69 -3.04 -4.67
N ASP A 95 3.74 -2.30 -5.03
CA ASP A 95 5.11 -2.80 -4.95
C ASP A 95 5.49 -3.18 -3.51
N GLU A 96 5.22 -2.30 -2.55
CA GLU A 96 5.53 -2.57 -1.14
C GLU A 96 4.65 -3.66 -0.54
N LEU A 97 3.35 -3.66 -0.87
CA LEU A 97 2.39 -4.65 -0.37
C LEU A 97 2.70 -6.07 -0.90
N LEU A 98 2.97 -6.21 -2.20
CA LEU A 98 3.31 -7.50 -2.79
C LEU A 98 4.67 -8.00 -2.27
N ALA A 99 5.66 -7.12 -2.17
CA ALA A 99 6.96 -7.47 -1.58
C ALA A 99 6.85 -7.81 -0.08
N PHE A 100 5.81 -7.34 0.62
CA PHE A 100 5.55 -7.66 2.02
C PHE A 100 4.92 -9.05 2.16
N LEU A 101 3.89 -9.32 1.35
CA LEU A 101 3.12 -10.57 1.41
C LEU A 101 3.84 -11.76 0.79
N TYR A 102 4.77 -11.51 -0.13
CA TYR A 102 5.58 -12.55 -0.77
C TYR A 102 7.05 -12.13 -0.82
N PRO A 103 7.78 -12.29 0.29
CA PRO A 103 9.21 -12.02 0.32
C PRO A 103 9.95 -12.97 -0.62
N ALA A 104 11.03 -12.52 -1.26
CA ALA A 104 11.81 -13.33 -2.20
C ALA A 104 12.34 -14.68 -1.63
N SER A 105 12.33 -14.86 -0.30
CA SER A 105 12.65 -16.12 0.38
C SER A 105 11.50 -17.14 0.45
N ALA A 106 10.27 -16.77 0.09
CA ALA A 106 9.08 -17.63 0.16
C ALA A 106 8.84 -18.48 -1.11
N GLY A 107 9.67 -18.30 -2.16
CA GLY A 107 9.54 -19.00 -3.45
C GLY A 107 10.58 -20.09 -3.72
N ALA A 108 11.42 -20.42 -2.74
CA ALA A 108 12.34 -21.54 -2.82
C ALA A 108 11.87 -22.68 -1.90
N SER A 109 11.03 -23.56 -2.43
CA SER A 109 10.72 -24.88 -1.86
C SER A 109 10.42 -25.84 -3.00
#